data_AF-A0A225USM3-F1
#
_entry.id   AF-A0A225USM3-F1
#
_cell.length_a   1.000
_cell.length_b   1.000
_cell.length_c   1.000
_cell.angle_alpha   90.00
_cell.angle_beta   90.00
_cell.angle_gamma   90.00
#
_symmetry.space_group_name_H-M   'P 1'
#
loop_
_entity.id
_entity.type
_entity.pdbx_description
1 polymer ?
#
loop_
_entity_poly.entity_id
_entity_poly.type
_entity_poly.pdbx_seq_one_letter_code
_entity_poly.pdbx_strand_id
1 'polypeptide(L)'
;MSLLTKNDEHEANGFANLIDSRLHKYTDLNFETTVKFDISHTAAAARKVSKIFDTTLRSDCMMHCLSLCISYGVGLKENTKTKKAVDLITNKRTKKSVKAGEYRESTRVIRKLRKLNKYFVDPRATHLGGVFNVDVRGTSVVVLIQRSITNYTSYMWNFQRDKDSNKDKVFFTRITVAQRRLVIKIEATVNRVAELDLMA
;
A
#
# COMPACT_ATOMS: atom_id res chain seq x y z
N MET A 1 -9.78 -7.42 -32.39
CA MET A 1 -11.10 -7.15 -31.77
C MET A 1 -10.89 -6.77 -30.32
N SER A 2 -11.39 -5.59 -29.93
CA SER A 2 -11.24 -4.95 -28.62
C SER A 2 -11.99 -5.72 -27.52
N LEU A 3 -11.27 -6.40 -26.62
CA LEU A 3 -11.83 -6.99 -25.40
C LEU A 3 -11.95 -5.92 -24.31
N LEU A 4 -12.95 -5.05 -24.47
CA LEU A 4 -13.50 -4.28 -23.35
C LEU A 4 -14.48 -5.19 -22.60
N THR A 5 -13.96 -6.10 -21.77
CA THR A 5 -14.80 -6.78 -20.78
C THR A 5 -15.15 -5.76 -19.70
N LYS A 6 -16.44 -5.40 -19.63
CA LYS A 6 -17.03 -4.64 -18.53
C LYS A 6 -16.67 -5.33 -17.21
N ASN A 7 -15.91 -4.64 -16.36
CA ASN A 7 -15.53 -5.09 -15.02
C ASN A 7 -16.67 -4.88 -14.00
N ASP A 8 -17.92 -5.10 -14.40
CA ASP A 8 -19.10 -4.66 -13.62
C ASP A 8 -19.54 -5.70 -12.58
N GLU A 9 -19.03 -6.92 -12.62
CA GLU A 9 -19.31 -7.94 -11.61
C GLU A 9 -18.26 -7.91 -10.50
N HIS A 10 -18.50 -7.09 -9.48
CA HIS A 10 -17.81 -7.16 -8.18
C HIS A 10 -18.21 -8.37 -7.34
N GLU A 11 -18.90 -9.35 -7.92
CA GLU A 11 -19.34 -10.57 -7.26
C GLU A 11 -18.27 -11.65 -7.38
N ALA A 12 -17.88 -12.23 -6.23
CA ALA A 12 -16.78 -13.18 -6.14
C ALA A 12 -16.99 -14.41 -7.07
N ASN A 13 -18.23 -14.82 -7.30
CA ASN A 13 -18.59 -15.93 -8.18
C ASN A 13 -18.29 -15.63 -9.65
N GLY A 14 -18.64 -14.43 -10.14
CA GLY A 14 -18.33 -14.04 -11.51
C GLY A 14 -16.82 -14.02 -11.76
N PHE A 15 -16.05 -13.55 -10.79
CA PHE A 15 -14.59 -13.54 -10.88
C PHE A 15 -13.97 -14.95 -10.79
N ALA A 16 -14.49 -15.83 -9.93
CA ALA A 16 -14.07 -17.23 -9.86
C ALA A 16 -14.34 -17.97 -11.19
N ASN A 17 -15.56 -17.82 -11.73
CA ASN A 17 -15.92 -18.40 -13.03
C ASN A 17 -15.01 -17.88 -14.15
N LEU A 18 -14.63 -16.60 -14.12
CA LEU A 18 -13.70 -16.02 -15.09
C LEU A 18 -12.29 -16.63 -14.98
N ILE A 19 -11.80 -16.90 -13.76
CA ILE A 19 -10.51 -17.57 -13.54
C ILE A 19 -10.55 -18.98 -14.13
N ASP A 20 -11.57 -19.76 -13.77
CA ASP A 20 -11.69 -21.15 -14.20
C ASP A 20 -11.88 -21.26 -15.72
N SER A 21 -12.78 -20.44 -16.29
CA SER A 21 -12.99 -20.36 -17.74
C SER A 21 -11.72 -19.98 -18.51
N ARG A 22 -10.91 -19.06 -17.97
CA ARG A 22 -9.63 -18.69 -18.60
C ARG A 22 -8.61 -19.80 -18.49
N LEU A 23 -8.49 -20.45 -17.33
CA LEU A 23 -7.55 -21.56 -17.13
C LEU A 23 -7.88 -22.71 -18.11
N HIS A 24 -9.16 -23.10 -18.18
CA HIS A 24 -9.61 -24.10 -19.13
C HIS A 24 -9.34 -23.67 -20.58
N LYS A 25 -9.64 -22.42 -20.94
CA LYS A 25 -9.46 -21.96 -22.32
C LYS A 25 -8.00 -21.99 -22.79
N TYR A 26 -7.05 -21.64 -21.91
CA TYR A 26 -5.64 -21.52 -22.28
C TYR A 26 -4.81 -22.78 -22.02
N THR A 27 -5.26 -23.64 -21.11
CA THR A 27 -4.47 -24.81 -20.66
C THR A 27 -5.24 -26.12 -20.66
N ASP A 28 -6.56 -26.09 -20.91
CA ASP A 28 -7.47 -27.24 -20.81
C ASP A 28 -7.51 -27.88 -19.41
N LEU A 29 -7.14 -27.10 -18.39
CA LEU A 29 -7.12 -27.49 -16.98
C LEU A 29 -8.28 -26.82 -16.23
N ASN A 30 -8.90 -27.58 -15.34
CA ASN A 30 -9.91 -27.06 -14.41
C ASN A 30 -9.23 -26.64 -13.09
N PHE A 31 -9.66 -25.52 -12.52
CA PHE A 31 -9.04 -24.99 -11.32
C PHE A 31 -9.23 -25.93 -10.13
N GLU A 32 -10.47 -26.37 -9.88
CA GLU A 32 -10.83 -27.20 -8.71
C GLU A 32 -10.12 -28.56 -8.66
N THR A 33 -9.83 -29.16 -9.81
CA THR A 33 -9.19 -30.48 -9.89
C THR A 33 -7.67 -30.41 -9.95
N THR A 34 -7.13 -29.30 -10.44
CA THR A 34 -5.71 -29.19 -10.80
C THR A 34 -4.92 -28.40 -9.77
N VAL A 35 -5.52 -27.33 -9.24
CA VAL A 35 -4.85 -26.48 -8.28
C VAL A 35 -4.97 -27.13 -6.91
N LYS A 36 -3.82 -27.40 -6.28
CA LYS A 36 -3.75 -27.89 -4.89
C LYS A 36 -3.38 -26.78 -3.91
N PHE A 37 -2.74 -25.72 -4.38
CA PHE A 37 -2.26 -24.61 -3.56
C PHE A 37 -2.58 -23.29 -4.27
N ASP A 38 -3.24 -22.37 -3.57
CA ASP A 38 -3.45 -21.02 -4.05
C ASP A 38 -2.81 -19.99 -3.11
N ILE A 39 -2.20 -18.96 -3.71
CA ILE A 39 -1.64 -17.82 -2.98
C ILE A 39 -2.50 -16.62 -3.31
N SER A 40 -3.18 -16.07 -2.30
CA SER A 40 -4.15 -15.00 -2.52
C SER A 40 -3.89 -13.78 -1.63
N HIS A 41 -4.33 -12.62 -2.11
CA HIS A 41 -4.26 -11.38 -1.35
C HIS A 41 -5.21 -11.46 -0.13
N THR A 42 -4.82 -10.88 1.02
CA THR A 42 -5.63 -10.99 2.25
C THR A 42 -6.87 -10.07 2.28
N ALA A 43 -7.17 -9.39 1.18
CA ALA A 43 -8.31 -8.48 1.10
C ALA A 43 -9.62 -9.28 1.18
N ALA A 44 -10.67 -8.69 1.76
CA ALA A 44 -11.95 -9.39 1.91
C ALA A 44 -12.52 -9.90 0.59
N ALA A 45 -12.37 -9.14 -0.50
CA ALA A 45 -12.81 -9.57 -1.84
C ALA A 45 -12.01 -10.78 -2.35
N ALA A 46 -10.68 -10.73 -2.28
CA ALA A 46 -9.80 -11.83 -2.70
C ALA A 46 -10.02 -13.10 -1.85
N ARG A 47 -10.28 -12.92 -0.54
CA ARG A 47 -10.67 -14.03 0.35
C ARG A 47 -12.02 -14.62 0.00
N LYS A 48 -12.99 -13.81 -0.44
CA LYS A 48 -14.29 -14.33 -0.91
C LYS A 48 -14.13 -15.17 -2.17
N VAL A 49 -13.30 -14.72 -3.13
CA VAL A 49 -13.00 -15.48 -4.35
C VAL A 49 -12.30 -16.79 -4.02
N SER A 50 -11.22 -16.74 -3.25
CA SER A 50 -10.43 -17.94 -2.92
C SER A 50 -11.25 -18.97 -2.12
N LYS A 51 -12.20 -18.53 -1.28
CA LYS A 51 -13.15 -19.44 -0.60
C LYS A 51 -14.08 -20.22 -1.55
N ILE A 52 -14.29 -19.76 -2.78
CA ILE A 52 -15.09 -20.51 -3.76
C ILE A 52 -14.32 -21.76 -4.18
N PHE A 53 -13.00 -21.68 -4.25
CA PHE A 53 -12.10 -22.79 -4.54
C PHE A 53 -11.63 -23.50 -3.26
N ASP A 54 -12.57 -23.90 -2.40
CA ASP A 54 -12.32 -24.47 -1.07
C ASP A 54 -11.52 -25.79 -1.08
N THR A 55 -11.33 -26.39 -2.27
CA THR A 55 -10.50 -27.57 -2.48
C THR A 55 -8.99 -27.30 -2.45
N THR A 56 -8.59 -26.02 -2.43
CA THR A 56 -7.18 -25.60 -2.47
C THR A 56 -6.61 -25.31 -1.08
N LEU A 57 -5.34 -25.68 -0.86
CA LEU A 57 -4.60 -25.25 0.33
C LEU A 57 -4.18 -23.79 0.17
N ARG A 58 -4.94 -22.91 0.82
CA ARG A 58 -4.72 -21.47 0.74
C ARG A 58 -3.60 -20.97 1.62
N SER A 59 -2.69 -20.22 1.00
CA SER A 59 -1.71 -19.38 1.69
C SER A 59 -1.96 -17.90 1.44
N ASP A 60 -1.74 -17.08 2.46
CA ASP A 60 -1.81 -15.62 2.31
C ASP A 60 -0.57 -15.13 1.55
N CYS A 61 -0.74 -14.22 0.59
CA CYS A 61 0.36 -13.66 -0.17
C CYS A 61 1.33 -12.90 0.75
N MET A 62 2.56 -13.42 0.88
CA MET A 62 3.60 -12.85 1.73
C MET A 62 3.93 -11.39 1.38
N MET A 63 4.04 -11.06 0.09
CA MET A 63 4.20 -9.68 -0.36
C MET A 63 3.07 -8.76 0.15
N HIS A 64 1.83 -9.25 0.19
CA HIS A 64 0.72 -8.48 0.70
C HIS A 64 0.77 -8.34 2.23
N CYS A 65 1.07 -9.42 2.95
CA CYS A 65 1.28 -9.41 4.39
C CYS A 65 2.40 -8.43 4.78
N LEU A 66 3.51 -8.44 4.06
CA LEU A 66 4.61 -7.50 4.25
C LEU A 66 4.16 -6.05 4.00
N SER A 67 3.45 -5.79 2.90
CA SER A 67 2.88 -4.47 2.62
C SER A 67 1.93 -3.97 3.71
N LEU A 68 1.13 -4.87 4.31
CA LEU A 68 0.31 -4.58 5.48
C LEU A 68 1.16 -4.24 6.71
N CYS A 69 2.15 -5.07 7.05
CA CYS A 69 3.05 -4.85 8.18
C CYS A 69 3.75 -3.49 8.08
N ILE A 70 4.25 -3.14 6.89
CA ILE A 70 4.86 -1.83 6.62
C ILE A 70 3.83 -0.72 6.83
N SER A 71 2.62 -0.87 6.27
CA SER A 71 1.54 0.11 6.41
C SER A 71 1.13 0.35 7.86
N TYR A 72 1.11 -0.69 8.70
CA TYR A 72 0.88 -0.57 10.14
C TYR A 72 2.08 0.08 10.84
N GLY A 73 3.30 -0.36 10.53
CA GLY A 73 4.55 0.14 11.14
C GLY A 73 4.83 1.62 10.84
N VAL A 74 4.37 2.14 9.70
CA VAL A 74 4.43 3.58 9.40
C VAL A 74 3.18 4.36 9.81
N GLY A 75 2.18 3.70 10.40
CA GLY A 75 0.95 4.34 10.89
C GLY A 75 -0.01 4.79 9.79
N LEU A 76 0.03 4.17 8.60
CA LEU A 76 -0.96 4.38 7.55
C LEU A 76 -2.21 3.52 7.74
N LYS A 77 -2.07 2.39 8.42
CA LYS A 77 -3.19 1.58 8.91
C LYS A 77 -3.21 1.62 10.43
N GLU A 78 -4.41 1.77 10.99
CA GLU A 78 -4.57 1.76 12.43
C GLU A 78 -4.68 0.33 12.93
N ASN A 79 -3.78 -0.07 13.85
CA ASN A 79 -3.95 -1.30 14.59
C ASN A 79 -4.98 -1.07 15.71
N THR A 80 -6.26 -1.18 15.35
CA THR A 80 -7.37 -0.98 16.29
C THR A 80 -7.90 -2.31 16.79
N LYS A 81 -8.00 -2.47 18.11
CA LYS A 81 -8.71 -3.58 18.74
C LYS A 81 -10.07 -3.08 19.20
N THR A 82 -11.14 -3.66 18.68
CA THR A 82 -12.49 -3.37 19.17
C THR A 82 -12.72 -4.13 20.48
N LYS A 83 -12.73 -3.42 21.62
CA LYS A 83 -13.20 -3.98 22.89
C LYS A 83 -14.70 -3.75 23.00
N LYS A 84 -15.45 -4.83 23.23
CA LYS A 84 -16.86 -4.74 23.61
C LYS A 84 -16.89 -4.47 25.12
N ALA A 85 -17.37 -3.31 25.52
CA ALA A 85 -17.65 -2.98 26.91
C ALA A 85 -19.16 -3.04 27.11
N VAL A 86 -19.60 -3.72 28.16
CA VAL A 86 -21.00 -3.65 28.60
C VAL A 86 -21.05 -2.53 29.62
N ASP A 87 -21.86 -1.51 29.36
CA ASP A 87 -22.18 -0.51 30.36
C ASP A 87 -23.09 -1.17 31.40
N LEU A 88 -22.57 -1.37 32.62
CA LEU A 88 -23.26 -2.08 33.71
C LEU A 88 -24.52 -1.36 34.20
N ILE A 89 -24.66 -0.06 33.90
CA ILE A 89 -25.79 0.77 34.34
C ILE A 89 -26.91 0.75 33.29
N THR A 90 -26.56 0.86 32.00
CA THR A 90 -27.55 0.96 30.92
C THR A 90 -27.78 -0.35 30.17
N ASN A 91 -27.02 -1.40 30.51
CA ASN A 91 -26.97 -2.71 29.84
C ASN A 91 -26.70 -2.62 28.32
N LYS A 92 -26.17 -1.48 27.85
CA LYS A 92 -25.85 -1.25 26.44
C LYS A 92 -24.45 -1.75 26.13
N ARG A 93 -24.35 -2.52 25.05
CA ARG A 93 -23.07 -2.97 24.49
C ARG A 93 -22.44 -1.82 23.70
N THR A 94 -21.39 -1.21 24.25
CA THR A 94 -20.60 -0.21 23.55
C THR A 94 -19.36 -0.86 22.94
N LYS A 95 -19.10 -0.59 21.65
CA LYS A 95 -17.87 -0.97 20.98
C LYS A 95 -16.87 0.18 21.16
N LYS A 96 -15.86 0.00 22.00
CA LYS A 96 -14.75 0.95 22.11
C LYS A 96 -13.56 0.44 21.31
N SER A 97 -13.13 1.22 20.31
CA SER A 97 -11.91 0.95 19.57
C SER A 97 -10.71 1.43 20.37
N VAL A 98 -9.79 0.52 20.71
CA VAL A 98 -8.52 0.84 21.38
C VAL A 98 -7.42 0.84 20.33
N LYS A 99 -6.75 1.98 20.14
CA LYS A 99 -5.61 2.11 19.21
C LYS A 99 -4.34 1.55 19.85
N ALA A 100 -3.72 0.56 19.21
CA ALA A 100 -2.44 0.01 19.63
C ALA A 100 -1.30 0.86 19.06
N GLY A 101 -0.91 1.90 19.80
CA GLY A 101 0.21 2.79 19.45
C GLY A 101 -0.08 3.68 18.22
N GLU A 102 0.20 4.98 18.32
CA GLU A 102 -0.02 5.90 17.20
C GLU A 102 1.31 6.38 16.64
N TYR A 103 1.69 5.90 15.45
CA TYR A 103 2.91 6.31 14.76
C TYR A 103 2.74 7.68 14.06
N ARG A 104 2.34 8.71 14.81
CA ARG A 104 1.96 10.04 14.27
C ARG A 104 3.01 10.66 13.38
N GLU A 105 4.28 10.59 13.77
CA GLU A 105 5.36 11.26 13.05
C GLU A 105 5.68 10.56 11.72
N SER A 106 5.76 9.23 11.70
CA SER A 106 5.95 8.50 10.43
C SER A 106 4.76 8.73 9.50
N THR A 107 3.52 8.72 10.00
CA THR A 107 2.35 9.00 9.16
C THR A 107 2.41 10.40 8.56
N ARG A 108 2.80 11.41 9.35
CA ARG A 108 2.98 12.80 8.87
C ARG A 108 4.04 12.88 7.78
N VAL A 109 5.19 12.25 7.98
CA VAL A 109 6.29 12.22 7.01
C VAL A 109 5.85 11.55 5.72
N ILE A 110 5.20 10.37 5.78
CA ILE A 110 4.72 9.67 4.58
C ILE A 110 3.69 10.51 3.81
N ARG A 111 2.76 11.20 4.49
CA ARG A 111 1.81 12.11 3.83
C ARG A 111 2.53 13.27 3.13
N LYS A 112 3.57 13.81 3.74
CA LYS A 112 4.41 14.87 3.14
C LYS A 112 5.14 14.36 1.90
N LEU A 113 5.72 13.16 1.95
CA LEU A 113 6.37 12.52 0.79
C LEU A 113 5.39 12.26 -0.35
N ARG A 114 4.13 11.86 -0.07
CA ARG A 114 3.09 11.69 -1.10
C ARG A 114 2.77 13.00 -1.81
N LYS A 115 2.59 14.08 -1.05
CA LYS A 115 2.34 15.42 -1.63
C LYS A 115 3.50 15.88 -2.49
N LEU A 116 4.73 15.65 -2.03
CA LEU A 116 5.96 15.97 -2.74
C LEU A 116 6.08 15.21 -4.06
N ASN A 117 5.90 13.89 -4.03
CA ASN A 117 5.93 13.10 -5.25
C ASN A 117 4.80 13.50 -6.23
N LYS A 118 3.60 13.78 -5.74
CA LYS A 118 2.49 14.24 -6.59
C LYS A 118 2.82 15.55 -7.30
N TYR A 119 3.42 16.50 -6.59
CA TYR A 119 3.82 17.79 -7.18
C TYR A 119 4.81 17.62 -8.33
N PHE A 120 5.82 16.76 -8.16
CA PHE A 120 6.84 16.53 -9.20
C PHE A 120 6.43 15.54 -10.29
N VAL A 121 5.28 14.88 -10.16
CA VAL A 121 4.67 14.06 -11.22
C VAL A 121 3.73 14.90 -12.09
N ASP A 122 3.30 16.07 -11.62
CA ASP A 122 2.44 16.97 -12.40
C ASP A 122 3.21 17.47 -13.65
N PRO A 123 2.71 17.24 -14.87
CA PRO A 123 3.34 17.71 -16.12
C PRO A 123 3.58 19.23 -16.16
N ARG A 124 2.83 20.00 -15.35
CA ARG A 124 2.98 21.45 -15.22
C ARG A 124 4.21 21.86 -14.38
N ALA A 125 4.76 20.93 -13.58
CA ALA A 125 5.98 21.13 -12.79
C ALA A 125 7.24 20.75 -13.60
N THR A 126 7.31 21.25 -14.84
CA THR A 126 8.16 20.80 -15.96
C THR A 126 9.66 21.12 -15.80
N HIS A 127 10.22 21.06 -14.59
CA HIS A 127 11.56 21.59 -14.30
C HIS A 127 12.58 20.54 -13.84
N LEU A 128 12.21 19.26 -13.79
CA LEU A 128 13.07 18.21 -13.26
C LEU A 128 13.33 17.07 -14.26
N GLY A 129 14.27 17.29 -15.18
CA GLY A 129 14.86 16.27 -16.06
C GLY A 129 15.71 15.21 -15.34
N GLY A 130 15.44 14.92 -14.06
CA GLY A 130 16.23 13.99 -13.23
C GLY A 130 15.41 13.21 -12.20
N VAL A 131 14.08 13.27 -12.24
CA VAL A 131 13.23 12.46 -11.36
C VAL A 131 13.02 11.09 -11.99
N PHE A 132 13.57 10.05 -11.36
CA PHE A 132 13.31 8.67 -11.77
C PHE A 132 11.81 8.35 -11.61
N ASN A 133 11.13 8.15 -12.75
CA ASN A 133 9.71 7.84 -12.80
C ASN A 133 9.53 6.35 -13.10
N VAL A 134 9.73 5.51 -12.10
CA VAL A 134 9.29 4.11 -12.16
C VAL A 134 7.78 4.08 -11.89
N ASP A 135 7.02 3.33 -12.68
CA ASP A 135 5.54 3.29 -12.62
C ASP A 135 5.06 2.96 -11.20
N VAL A 136 4.22 3.82 -10.63
CA VAL A 136 3.67 3.71 -9.26
C VAL A 136 2.16 3.57 -9.34
N ARG A 137 1.66 2.62 -10.14
CA ARG A 137 0.25 2.23 -10.05
C ARG A 137 -0.01 1.61 -8.68
N GLY A 138 -0.47 2.43 -7.75
CA GLY A 138 -1.04 2.00 -6.48
C GLY A 138 -0.04 1.54 -5.42
N THR A 139 0.42 2.49 -4.61
CA THR A 139 0.49 2.29 -3.14
C THR A 139 1.49 1.27 -2.56
N SER A 140 2.75 1.20 -3.03
CA SER A 140 3.83 0.72 -2.14
C SER A 140 4.50 1.89 -1.41
N VAL A 141 4.41 1.88 -0.08
CA VAL A 141 5.11 2.83 0.80
C VAL A 141 6.62 2.76 0.59
N VAL A 142 7.12 1.58 0.23
CA VAL A 142 8.54 1.32 -0.03
C VAL A 142 9.02 2.11 -1.25
N VAL A 143 8.30 2.00 -2.37
CA VAL A 143 8.63 2.73 -3.61
C VAL A 143 8.56 4.24 -3.39
N LEU A 144 7.58 4.71 -2.62
CA LEU A 144 7.48 6.12 -2.24
C LEU A 144 8.70 6.58 -1.45
N ILE A 145 9.16 5.79 -0.49
CA ILE A 145 10.33 6.09 0.34
C ILE A 145 11.60 6.13 -0.51
N GLN A 146 11.88 5.07 -1.27
CA GLN A 146 13.04 4.95 -2.14
C GLN A 146 13.11 6.11 -3.13
N ARG A 147 12.00 6.39 -3.82
CA ARG A 147 11.91 7.53 -4.76
C ARG A 147 12.18 8.86 -4.06
N SER A 148 11.71 9.04 -2.84
CA SER A 148 11.92 10.28 -2.09
C SER A 148 13.37 10.46 -1.63
N ILE A 149 14.07 9.36 -1.36
CA ILE A 149 15.50 9.36 -1.01
C ILE A 149 16.34 9.70 -2.23
N THR A 150 16.12 9.00 -3.34
CA THR A 150 16.88 9.20 -4.59
C THR A 150 16.73 10.62 -5.13
N ASN A 151 15.51 11.17 -5.10
CA ASN A 151 15.23 12.49 -5.66
C ASN A 151 15.46 13.64 -4.67
N TYR A 152 16.01 13.37 -3.48
CA TYR A 152 16.15 14.36 -2.42
C TYR A 152 16.95 15.59 -2.84
N THR A 153 18.08 15.39 -3.53
CA THR A 153 18.94 16.47 -4.04
C THR A 153 18.19 17.34 -5.05
N SER A 154 17.47 16.71 -5.98
CA SER A 154 16.61 17.37 -6.96
C SER A 154 15.51 18.21 -6.29
N TYR A 155 14.88 17.69 -5.24
CA TYR A 155 13.90 18.44 -4.45
C TYR A 155 14.54 19.67 -3.79
N MET A 156 15.70 19.49 -3.15
CA MET A 156 16.41 20.57 -2.46
C MET A 156 16.82 21.70 -3.42
N TRP A 157 17.32 21.37 -4.60
CA TRP A 157 17.69 22.36 -5.61
C TRP A 157 16.49 23.18 -6.11
N ASN A 158 15.32 22.55 -6.32
CA ASN A 158 14.12 23.30 -6.70
C ASN A 158 13.68 24.27 -5.61
N PHE A 159 13.66 23.82 -4.36
CA PHE A 159 13.26 24.68 -3.23
C PHE A 159 14.25 25.81 -2.93
N GLN A 160 15.49 25.70 -3.39
CA GLN A 160 16.49 26.77 -3.28
C GLN A 160 16.38 27.80 -4.41
N ARG A 161 15.94 27.38 -5.60
CA ARG A 161 15.76 28.25 -6.78
C ARG A 161 14.46 29.07 -6.71
N ASP A 162 13.40 28.51 -6.15
CA ASP A 162 12.08 29.13 -6.13
C ASP A 162 11.87 29.99 -4.86
N LYS A 163 12.39 31.23 -4.89
CA LYS A 163 12.33 32.16 -3.76
C LYS A 163 11.12 33.08 -3.75
N ASP A 164 10.21 33.06 -4.74
CA ASP A 164 9.21 34.14 -4.89
C ASP A 164 7.73 33.73 -4.87
N SER A 165 7.37 32.44 -4.84
CA SER A 165 5.97 32.05 -4.62
C SER A 165 5.64 31.93 -3.13
N ASN A 166 4.97 32.95 -2.57
CA ASN A 166 4.44 32.93 -1.19
C ASN A 166 3.42 31.80 -0.96
N LYS A 167 2.89 31.18 -2.03
CA LYS A 167 1.91 30.08 -1.98
C LYS A 167 2.58 28.68 -1.97
N ASP A 168 3.71 28.52 -2.64
CA ASP A 168 4.45 27.24 -2.69
C ASP A 168 5.46 27.09 -1.54
N LYS A 169 5.97 28.21 -0.99
CA LYS A 169 6.84 28.25 0.20
C LYS A 169 6.21 27.61 1.45
N VAL A 170 4.89 27.73 1.61
CA VAL A 170 4.15 27.16 2.75
C VAL A 170 3.88 25.67 2.53
N PHE A 171 3.67 25.25 1.28
CA PHE A 171 3.30 23.87 0.94
C PHE A 171 4.43 22.86 1.21
N PHE A 172 5.69 23.33 1.18
CA PHE A 172 6.91 22.52 1.26
C PHE A 172 7.88 22.95 2.36
N THR A 173 7.37 23.45 3.49
CA THR A 173 8.21 23.65 4.69
C THR A 173 9.08 22.41 4.93
N ARG A 174 10.38 22.60 4.82
CA ARG A 174 11.42 21.62 4.43
C ARG A 174 11.26 20.26 5.09
N ILE A 175 11.53 19.16 4.37
CA ILE A 175 11.80 17.87 5.04
C ILE A 175 12.97 18.13 5.99
N THR A 176 12.73 18.04 7.29
CA THR A 176 13.78 18.31 8.27
C THR A 176 14.82 17.20 8.24
N VAL A 177 16.03 17.47 8.74
CA VAL A 177 17.07 16.44 8.87
C VAL A 177 16.56 15.25 9.70
N ALA A 178 15.78 15.52 10.76
CA ALA A 178 15.16 14.47 11.56
C ALA A 178 14.16 13.62 10.76
N GLN A 179 13.29 14.25 9.97
CA GLN A 179 12.35 13.55 9.10
C GLN A 179 13.09 12.72 8.04
N ARG A 180 14.18 13.24 7.47
CA ARG A 180 15.03 12.48 6.53
C ARG A 180 15.65 11.26 7.19
N ARG A 181 16.24 11.42 8.38
CA ARG A 181 16.80 10.29 9.15
C ARG A 181 15.72 9.25 9.45
N LEU A 182 14.51 9.67 9.77
CA LEU A 182 13.38 8.76 9.98
C LEU A 182 13.04 7.97 8.71
N VAL A 183 12.99 8.61 7.54
CA VAL A 183 12.73 7.94 6.26
C VAL A 183 13.78 6.88 5.95
N ILE A 184 15.07 7.20 6.13
CA ILE A 184 16.18 6.24 5.93
C ILE A 184 16.08 5.07 6.90
N LYS A 185 15.74 5.32 8.18
CA LYS A 185 15.52 4.25 9.17
C LYS A 185 14.36 3.34 8.79
N ILE A 186 13.26 3.91 8.30
CA ILE A 186 12.11 3.12 7.83
C ILE A 186 12.53 2.26 6.63
N GLU A 187 13.24 2.83 5.65
CA GLU A 187 13.75 2.08 4.49
C GLU A 187 14.64 0.90 4.91
N ALA A 188 15.65 1.15 5.76
CA ALA A 188 16.55 0.12 6.24
C ALA A 188 15.80 -1.00 6.98
N THR A 189 14.81 -0.64 7.79
CA THR A 189 13.96 -1.61 8.50
C THR A 189 13.14 -2.44 7.52
N VAL A 190 12.54 -1.81 6.52
CA VAL A 190 11.77 -2.48 5.47
C VAL A 190 12.64 -3.45 4.68
N ASN A 191 13.83 -3.03 4.26
CA ASN A 191 14.78 -3.89 3.53
C ASN A 191 15.18 -5.09 4.38
N ARG A 192 15.46 -4.89 5.68
CA ARG A 192 15.79 -5.98 6.59
C ARG A 192 14.64 -6.97 6.79
N VAL A 193 13.39 -6.50 6.81
CA VAL A 193 12.23 -7.39 6.86
C VAL A 193 12.04 -8.14 5.54
N ALA A 194 12.29 -7.51 4.39
CA ALA A 194 12.23 -8.16 3.10
C ALA A 194 13.28 -9.28 2.95
N GLU A 195 14.47 -9.12 3.54
CA GLU A 195 15.48 -10.17 3.60
C GLU A 195 15.02 -11.41 4.38
N LEU A 196 14.15 -11.25 5.38
CA LEU A 196 13.59 -12.38 6.12
C LEU A 196 12.60 -13.20 5.28
N ASP A 197 11.92 -12.57 4.30
CA ASP A 197 11.01 -13.24 3.37
C ASP A 197 11.77 -14.15 2.38
N LEU A 198 13.04 -13.84 2.10
CA LEU A 198 13.91 -14.66 1.24
C LEU A 198 14.55 -15.86 1.98
N MET A 199 14.43 -15.91 3.30
CA MET A 199 15.00 -16.96 4.15
C MET A 199 13.96 -17.95 4.70
N ALA A 200 12.68 -17.74 4.38
CA ALA A 200 11.55 -18.60 4.77
C ALA A 200 11.09 -19.46 3.58
#